data_AF-A0A4P6MRM6-F1
#
_entry.id   AF-A0A4P6MRM6-F1
#
_cell.length_a   1.000
_cell.length_b   1.000
_cell.length_c   1.000
_cell.angle_alpha   90.00
_cell.angle_beta   90.00
_cell.angle_gamma   90.00
#
_symmetry.space_group_name_H-M   'P 1'
#
loop_
_entity.id
_entity.type
_entity.pdbx_description
1 polymer ?
#
loop_
_entity_poly.entity_id
_entity_poly.type
_entity_poly.pdbx_seq_one_letter_code
_entity_poly.pdbx_strand_id
1 'polypeptide(L)'
;MTTVAMRHPDRGWVHAVPVLAFVVGALAYPLYVLVATFRIADADIATRPGAPFAAAAVAAIALLAGVLIASFVTMVAYAVCRSGSTRLVRGAQVAGLGLTGIGCGAGIWLAIIVAEQLA
;
A
#
# COMPACT_ATOMS: atom_id res chain seq x y z
N MET A 1 28.67 -34.43 -9.66
CA MET A 1 27.71 -34.05 -8.60
C MET A 1 26.96 -32.82 -9.06
N THR A 2 25.74 -33.01 -9.59
CA THR A 2 24.84 -31.91 -9.90
C THR A 2 24.18 -31.47 -8.60
N THR A 3 24.61 -30.33 -8.05
CA THR A 3 23.89 -29.64 -6.99
C THR A 3 22.58 -29.15 -7.57
N VAL A 4 21.52 -29.94 -7.41
CA VAL A 4 20.15 -29.46 -7.64
C VAL A 4 19.92 -28.37 -6.60
N ALA A 5 20.09 -27.12 -7.00
CA ALA A 5 19.69 -25.98 -6.20
C ALA A 5 18.21 -26.19 -5.86
N MET A 6 17.91 -26.43 -4.58
CA MET A 6 16.53 -26.53 -4.11
C MET A 6 15.83 -25.22 -4.45
N ARG A 7 15.05 -25.21 -5.53
CA ARG A 7 14.06 -24.16 -5.75
C ARG A 7 13.06 -24.33 -4.62
N HIS A 8 13.12 -23.47 -3.61
CA HIS A 8 11.98 -23.32 -2.72
C HIS A 8 10.78 -23.03 -3.62
N PRO A 9 9.76 -23.90 -3.66
CA PRO A 9 8.62 -23.64 -4.50
C PRO A 9 7.96 -22.39 -3.93
N ASP A 10 7.90 -21.32 -4.73
CA ASP A 10 7.03 -20.19 -4.48
C ASP A 10 5.62 -20.77 -4.30
N ARG A 11 5.18 -21.04 -3.06
CA ARG A 11 3.90 -21.71 -2.73
C ARG A 11 2.68 -20.81 -3.02
N GLY A 12 2.73 -20.01 -4.08
CA GLY A 12 1.75 -18.97 -4.38
C GLY A 12 1.96 -17.67 -3.60
N TRP A 13 2.91 -17.60 -2.65
CA TRP A 13 3.18 -16.41 -1.83
C TRP A 13 3.52 -15.16 -2.65
N VAL A 14 4.23 -15.33 -3.77
CA VAL A 14 4.54 -14.26 -4.73
C VAL A 14 3.28 -13.60 -5.30
N HIS A 15 2.14 -14.30 -5.33
CA HIS A 15 0.87 -13.78 -5.80
C HIS A 15 -0.07 -13.41 -4.64
N ALA A 16 -0.08 -14.20 -3.57
CA ALA A 16 -0.96 -13.98 -2.43
C ALA A 16 -0.60 -12.68 -1.67
N VAL A 17 0.69 -12.42 -1.42
CA VAL A 17 1.09 -11.23 -0.65
C VAL A 17 0.73 -9.93 -1.37
N PRO A 18 1.01 -9.76 -2.67
CA PRO A 18 0.59 -8.55 -3.38
C PRO A 18 -0.94 -8.40 -3.39
N VAL A 19 -1.69 -9.47 -3.66
CA VAL A 19 -3.15 -9.42 -3.66
C VAL A 19 -3.69 -8.97 -2.30
N LEU A 20 -3.21 -9.56 -1.21
CA LEU A 20 -3.63 -9.18 0.14
C LEU A 20 -3.22 -7.74 0.48
N ALA A 21 -1.99 -7.34 0.13
CA ALA A 21 -1.51 -5.98 0.35
C ALA A 21 -2.36 -4.93 -0.39
N PHE A 22 -2.72 -5.20 -1.64
CA PHE A 22 -3.60 -4.32 -2.42
C PHE A 22 -5.04 -4.33 -1.91
N VAL A 23 -5.60 -5.49 -1.55
CA VAL A 23 -6.97 -5.57 -0.99
C VAL A 23 -7.06 -4.79 0.32
N VAL A 24 -6.07 -4.93 1.21
CA VAL A 24 -6.09 -4.22 2.50
C VAL A 24 -5.77 -2.74 2.30
N GLY A 25 -4.66 -2.42 1.63
CA GLY A 25 -4.17 -1.06 1.50
C GLY A 25 -4.97 -0.21 0.51
N ALA A 26 -5.25 -0.71 -0.68
CA ALA A 26 -5.86 0.07 -1.76
C ALA A 26 -7.39 -0.04 -1.84
N LEU A 27 -8.02 -0.97 -1.10
CA LEU A 27 -9.48 -1.11 -1.09
C LEU A 27 -10.06 -0.93 0.31
N ALA A 28 -9.71 -1.80 1.25
CA ALA A 28 -10.33 -1.82 2.58
C ALA A 28 -10.05 -0.53 3.36
N TYR A 29 -8.79 -0.08 3.39
CA TYR A 29 -8.40 1.14 4.09
C TYR A 29 -9.08 2.41 3.55
N PRO A 30 -9.01 2.75 2.24
CA PRO A 30 -9.69 3.94 1.74
C PRO A 30 -11.21 3.85 1.84
N LEU A 31 -11.80 2.66 1.73
CA LEU A 31 -13.24 2.48 1.93
C LEU A 31 -13.64 2.76 3.38
N TYR A 32 -12.86 2.26 4.35
CA TYR A 32 -13.06 2.57 5.76
C TYR A 32 -12.98 4.09 6.01
N VAL A 33 -11.92 4.73 5.50
CA VAL A 33 -11.74 6.19 5.63
C VAL A 33 -12.91 6.93 5.02
N LEU A 34 -13.35 6.55 3.82
CA LEU A 34 -14.48 7.17 3.13
C LEU A 34 -15.78 7.07 3.96
N VAL A 35 -16.09 5.90 4.51
CA VAL A 35 -17.26 5.71 5.37
C VAL A 35 -17.16 6.54 6.65
N ALA A 36 -15.99 6.57 7.28
CA ALA A 36 -15.76 7.35 8.49
C ALA A 36 -15.91 8.85 8.24
N THR A 37 -15.28 9.38 7.18
CA THR A 37 -15.34 10.80 6.85
C THR A 37 -16.74 11.23 6.40
N PHE A 38 -17.47 10.40 5.65
CA PHE A 38 -18.86 10.72 5.29
C PHE A 38 -19.80 10.72 6.50
N ARG A 39 -19.61 9.82 7.47
CA ARG A 39 -20.41 9.86 8.72
C ARG A 39 -20.19 11.14 9.50
N ILE A 40 -18.96 11.64 9.54
CA ILE A 40 -18.63 12.93 10.17
C ILE A 40 -19.25 14.08 9.36
N ALA A 41 -19.10 14.05 8.03
CA ALA A 41 -19.62 15.10 7.15
C ALA A 41 -21.16 15.19 7.16
N ASP A 42 -21.87 14.07 7.28
CA ASP A 42 -23.34 14.02 7.35
C ASP A 42 -23.88 14.71 8.61
N ALA A 43 -23.16 14.59 9.74
CA ALA A 43 -23.50 15.31 10.97
C ALA A 43 -23.38 16.84 10.83
N ASP A 44 -22.56 17.32 9.89
CA ASP A 44 -22.22 18.73 9.70
C ASP A 44 -22.81 19.34 8.41
N ILE A 45 -23.58 18.60 7.62
CA ILE A 45 -24.00 19.04 6.27
C ILE A 45 -24.85 20.32 6.30
N ALA A 46 -25.62 20.53 7.36
CA ALA A 46 -26.46 21.72 7.53
C ALA A 46 -25.64 22.99 7.82
N THR A 47 -24.42 22.85 8.36
CA THR A 47 -23.56 23.98 8.76
C THR A 47 -22.36 24.15 7.83
N ARG A 48 -21.95 23.11 7.10
CA ARG A 48 -20.82 23.11 6.16
C ARG A 48 -21.13 22.31 4.88
N PRO A 49 -21.73 22.93 3.84
CA PRO A 49 -22.06 22.24 2.59
C PRO A 49 -20.85 21.68 1.81
N GLY A 50 -19.62 22.12 2.12
CA GLY A 50 -18.38 21.58 1.53
C GLY A 50 -17.83 20.30 2.19
N ALA A 51 -18.40 19.87 3.32
CA ALA A 51 -17.95 18.70 4.07
C ALA A 51 -17.79 17.39 3.25
N PRO A 52 -18.71 17.02 2.32
CA PRO A 52 -18.56 15.79 1.53
C PRO A 52 -17.38 15.82 0.55
N PHE A 53 -16.99 16.99 0.04
CA PHE A 53 -15.83 17.10 -0.85
C PHE A 53 -14.51 16.90 -0.10
N ALA A 54 -14.42 17.43 1.12
CA ALA A 54 -13.28 17.20 2.00
C ALA A 54 -13.17 15.70 2.37
N ALA A 55 -14.29 15.05 2.69
CA ALA A 55 -14.34 13.62 2.96
C ALA A 55 -13.80 12.76 1.81
N ALA A 56 -14.21 13.08 0.57
CA ALA A 56 -13.71 12.40 -0.63
C ALA A 56 -12.21 12.64 -0.86
N ALA A 57 -11.72 13.85 -0.62
CA ALA A 57 -10.30 14.18 -0.74
C ALA A 57 -9.45 13.38 0.27
N VAL A 58 -9.90 13.27 1.52
CA VAL A 58 -9.22 12.48 2.57
C VAL A 58 -9.18 11.00 2.20
N ALA A 59 -10.26 10.45 1.63
CA ALA A 59 -10.27 9.07 1.15
C ALA A 59 -9.35 8.84 -0.05
N ALA A 60 -9.19 9.83 -0.95
CA ALA A 60 -8.22 9.75 -2.04
C ALA A 60 -6.78 9.75 -1.52
N ILE A 61 -6.48 10.54 -0.48
CA ILE A 61 -5.17 10.53 0.19
C ILE A 61 -4.94 9.17 0.86
N ALA A 62 -5.97 8.59 1.50
CA ALA A 62 -5.89 7.26 2.09
C ALA A 62 -5.61 6.16 1.04
N LEU A 63 -6.23 6.27 -0.14
CA LEU A 63 -5.97 5.37 -1.26
C LEU A 63 -4.51 5.44 -1.71
N LEU A 64 -3.99 6.66 -1.91
CA LEU A 64 -2.59 6.88 -2.27
C LEU A 64 -1.63 6.30 -1.23
N ALA A 65 -1.89 6.57 0.06
CA ALA A 65 -1.13 6.01 1.17
C ALA A 65 -1.09 4.47 1.12
N GLY A 66 -2.26 3.86 0.98
CA GLY A 66 -2.43 2.42 0.93
C GLY A 66 -1.74 1.76 -0.26
N VAL A 67 -1.83 2.36 -1.46
CA VAL A 67 -1.14 1.87 -2.66
C VAL A 67 0.37 1.94 -2.50
N LEU A 68 0.91 3.05 -1.97
CA LEU A 68 2.34 3.21 -1.75
C LEU A 68 2.89 2.16 -0.77
N ILE A 69 2.21 1.96 0.37
CA ILE A 69 2.59 0.94 1.35
C ILE A 69 2.46 -0.47 0.74
N ALA A 70 1.36 -0.77 0.04
CA ALA A 70 1.14 -2.07 -0.59
C ALA A 70 2.19 -2.39 -1.67
N SER A 71 2.62 -1.38 -2.43
CA SER A 71 3.68 -1.52 -3.44
C SER A 71 5.02 -1.94 -2.83
N PHE A 72 5.37 -1.39 -1.66
CA PHE A 72 6.57 -1.77 -0.93
C PHE A 72 6.48 -3.18 -0.36
N VAL A 73 5.35 -3.53 0.27
CA VAL A 73 5.12 -4.89 0.79
C VAL A 73 5.20 -5.92 -0.34
N THR A 74 4.65 -5.60 -1.51
CA THR A 74 4.75 -6.41 -2.72
C THR A 74 6.20 -6.58 -3.17
N MET A 75 6.98 -5.50 -3.21
CA MET A 75 8.39 -5.56 -3.62
C MET A 75 9.26 -6.34 -2.63
N VAL A 76 9.00 -6.20 -1.33
CA VAL A 76 9.66 -7.00 -0.27
C VAL A 76 9.34 -8.47 -0.43
N ALA A 77 8.07 -8.82 -0.63
CA ALA A 77 7.66 -10.21 -0.86
C ALA A 77 8.34 -10.80 -2.11
N TYR A 78 8.40 -10.02 -3.19
CA TYR A 78 9.10 -10.43 -4.42
C TYR A 78 10.60 -10.65 -4.18
N ALA A 79 11.26 -9.75 -3.44
CA ALA A 79 12.68 -9.86 -3.14
C ALA A 79 13.01 -11.09 -2.26
N VAL A 80 12.14 -11.41 -1.30
CA VAL A 80 12.31 -12.56 -0.40
C VAL A 80 12.04 -13.88 -1.13
N CYS A 81 10.94 -13.97 -1.88
CA CYS A 81 10.54 -15.21 -2.54
C CYS A 81 11.37 -15.50 -3.80
N ARG A 82 11.73 -14.47 -4.58
CA ARG A 82 12.35 -14.64 -5.89
C ARG A 82 13.54 -13.72 -6.11
N SER A 83 14.65 -14.05 -5.45
CA SER A 83 15.91 -13.33 -5.63
C SER A 83 16.45 -13.45 -7.07
N GLY A 84 16.96 -12.33 -7.59
CA GLY A 84 17.45 -12.23 -8.97
C GLY A 84 18.58 -13.22 -9.28
N SER A 85 18.47 -13.91 -10.41
CA SER A 85 19.48 -14.88 -10.86
C SER A 85 20.73 -14.22 -11.46
N THR A 86 20.61 -12.98 -11.94
CA THR A 86 21.71 -12.22 -12.55
C THR A 86 22.02 -10.95 -11.76
N ARG A 87 23.26 -10.43 -11.89
CA ARG A 87 23.68 -9.17 -11.24
C ARG A 87 22.79 -7.99 -11.63
N LEU A 88 22.39 -7.90 -12.90
CA LEU A 88 21.49 -6.86 -13.40
C LEU A 88 20.11 -6.94 -12.75
N VAL A 89 19.53 -8.15 -12.63
CA VAL A 89 18.22 -8.34 -12.00
C VAL A 89 18.28 -8.01 -10.50
N ARG A 90 19.36 -8.37 -9.81
CA ARG A 90 19.56 -7.99 -8.41
C ARG A 90 19.68 -6.47 -8.24
N GLY A 91 20.41 -5.79 -9.13
CA GLY A 91 20.51 -4.33 -9.14
C GLY A 91 19.14 -3.67 -9.31
N ALA A 92 18.34 -4.14 -10.26
CA ALA A 92 16.97 -3.65 -10.46
C ALA A 92 16.06 -3.92 -9.24
N GLN A 93 16.21 -5.06 -8.58
CA GLN A 93 15.47 -5.37 -7.36
C GLN A 93 15.82 -4.43 -6.20
N VAL A 94 17.11 -4.13 -5.99
CA VAL A 94 17.55 -3.18 -4.97
C VAL A 94 17.04 -1.77 -5.28
N ALA A 95 17.12 -1.34 -6.53
CA ALA A 95 16.57 -0.04 -6.96
C ALA A 95 15.06 0.04 -6.73
N GLY A 96 14.32 -1.01 -7.11
CA GLY A 96 12.87 -1.10 -6.87
C GLY A 96 12.51 -1.11 -5.38
N LEU A 97 13.27 -1.82 -4.54
CA LEU A 97 13.12 -1.79 -3.09
C LEU A 97 13.39 -0.40 -2.51
N GLY A 98 14.42 0.29 -3.00
CA GLY A 98 14.71 1.66 -2.57
C GLY A 98 13.59 2.62 -2.94
N LEU A 99 13.12 2.59 -4.19
CA LEU A 99 12.05 3.47 -4.67
C LEU A 99 10.73 3.21 -3.94
N THR A 100 10.32 1.95 -3.83
CA THR A 100 9.11 1.58 -3.11
C THR A 100 9.24 1.84 -1.60
N GLY A 101 10.45 1.75 -1.03
CA GLY A 101 10.72 2.11 0.36
C GLY A 101 10.52 3.60 0.64
N ILE A 102 11.00 4.47 -0.25
CA ILE A 102 10.72 5.92 -0.18
C ILE A 102 9.21 6.16 -0.32
N GLY A 103 8.56 5.49 -1.28
CA GLY A 103 7.11 5.54 -1.45
C GLY A 103 6.36 5.12 -0.19
N CYS A 104 6.78 4.05 0.49
CA CYS A 104 6.20 3.59 1.75
C CYS A 104 6.32 4.64 2.85
N GLY A 105 7.49 5.28 2.98
CA GLY A 105 7.68 6.39 3.92
C GLY A 105 6.71 7.55 3.66
N ALA A 106 6.53 7.95 2.40
CA ALA A 106 5.52 8.94 2.02
C ALA A 106 4.10 8.45 2.30
N GLY A 107 3.79 7.17 2.05
CA GLY A 107 2.50 6.57 2.32
C GLY A 107 2.16 6.55 3.82
N ILE A 108 3.12 6.23 4.69
CA ILE A 108 2.96 6.30 6.15
C ILE A 108 2.68 7.75 6.58
N TRP A 109 3.43 8.71 6.05
CA TRP A 109 3.20 10.12 6.35
C TRP A 109 1.80 10.58 5.93
N LEU A 110 1.34 10.21 4.73
CA LEU A 110 -0.04 10.47 4.29
C LEU A 110 -1.09 9.79 5.17
N ALA A 111 -0.84 8.57 5.64
CA ALA A 111 -1.74 7.87 6.55
C ALA A 111 -1.87 8.59 7.91
N ILE A 112 -0.78 9.18 8.41
CA ILE A 112 -0.80 10.01 9.62
C ILE A 112 -1.68 11.24 9.40
N ILE A 113 -1.50 11.95 8.27
CA ILE A 113 -2.36 13.10 7.92
C ILE A 113 -3.83 12.69 7.91
N VAL A 114 -4.17 11.56 7.28
CA VAL A 114 -5.56 11.05 7.27
C VAL A 114 -6.06 10.76 8.68
N ALA A 115 -5.24 10.14 9.53
CA ALA A 115 -5.62 9.84 10.91
C ALA A 115 -5.90 11.13 11.71
N GLU A 116 -5.11 12.19 11.51
CA GLU A 116 -5.33 13.50 12.13
C GLU A 116 -6.64 14.16 11.67
N GLN A 117 -7.12 13.89 10.45
CA GLN A 117 -8.42 14.39 9.98
C GLN A 117 -9.62 13.62 10.56
N LEU A 118 -9.38 12.44 11.15
CA LEU A 118 -10.41 11.58 11.73
C LEU A 118 -10.48 11.66 13.26
N ALA A 119 -9.52 12.33 13.91
CA ALA A 119 -9.45 12.53 15.36
C ALA A 119 -10.24 13.76 15.80
#